data_AF-A0A813NDJ5-F1
#
_entry.id   AF-A0A813NDJ5-F1
#
_cell.length_a   1.000
_cell.length_b   1.000
_cell.length_c   1.000
_cell.angle_alpha   90.00
_cell.angle_beta   90.00
_cell.angle_gamma   90.00
#
_symmetry.space_group_name_H-M   'P 1'
#
loop_
_entity.id
_entity.type
_entity.pdbx_description
1 polymer ?
#
loop_
_entity_poly.entity_id
_entity_poly.type
_entity_poly.pdbx_seq_one_letter_code
_entity_poly.pdbx_strand_id
1 'polypeptide(L)'
;MLPSLLVLLLTSRGKNSHDENQIFLDRQKSYNEDASVKQHQHILKRLMIILFGCLFLLAAPLALYASYALSSIKPRTISLHEFSEGRARDFYPNLTQYGPRASNTYADYRTRAFLISKIYRIRSMAKKSIQFEINLQNFTTKNIEELQNIAVCISNSNSLKNTPCLMLIAHYNSVNLIALFTSAEETGLNGAEAFIINHPWKNDIRRFINIDSGGGNEKAILYRVKPPQFVREYSQVPRPHANVIGDEILG
;
A
#
# COMPACT_ATOMS: atom_id res chain seq x y z
N MET A 1 -32.18 47.82 8.51
CA MET A 1 -31.86 48.39 9.85
C MET A 1 -31.10 49.68 9.61
N LEU A 2 -31.52 50.78 10.23
CA LEU A 2 -30.82 52.08 10.10
C LEU A 2 -29.55 52.08 10.97
N PRO A 3 -28.42 52.65 10.51
CA PRO A 3 -27.17 52.66 11.28
C PRO A 3 -27.21 53.65 12.44
N SER A 4 -26.43 53.36 13.49
CA SER A 4 -26.50 53.95 14.84
C SER A 4 -26.07 55.43 14.98
N LEU A 5 -26.05 56.21 13.90
CA LEU A 5 -25.52 57.58 13.87
C LEU A 5 -26.32 58.57 14.74
N LEU A 6 -27.58 58.29 15.04
CA LEU A 6 -28.52 59.21 15.70
C LEU A 6 -28.37 59.26 17.25
N VAL A 7 -27.57 58.39 17.85
CA VAL A 7 -27.60 58.13 19.31
C VAL A 7 -26.75 59.13 20.14
N LEU A 8 -25.82 59.87 19.53
CA LEU A 8 -24.79 60.63 20.25
C LEU A 8 -24.97 62.16 20.26
N LEU A 9 -26.22 62.66 20.30
CA LEU A 9 -26.54 64.09 20.07
C LEU A 9 -27.17 64.84 21.27
N LEU A 10 -27.17 64.27 22.49
CA LEU A 10 -27.90 64.83 23.65
C LEU A 10 -27.08 65.02 24.95
N THR A 11 -25.74 64.95 24.91
CA THR A 11 -24.89 65.05 26.12
C THR A 11 -23.61 65.89 25.94
N SER A 12 -23.73 67.12 25.43
CA SER A 12 -22.75 68.19 25.68
C SER A 12 -23.47 69.52 25.93
N ARG A 13 -23.03 70.27 26.95
CA ARG A 13 -23.58 71.58 27.31
C ARG A 13 -22.46 72.53 27.74
N GLY A 14 -21.83 73.17 26.76
CA GLY A 14 -20.90 74.28 26.97
C GLY A 14 -19.42 73.94 26.74
N LYS A 15 -19.02 73.81 25.48
CA LYS A 15 -17.66 74.01 24.98
C LYS A 15 -17.71 74.59 23.56
N ASN A 16 -16.58 75.02 23.01
CA ASN A 16 -16.52 75.74 21.74
C ASN A 16 -17.04 74.88 20.58
N SER A 17 -18.03 75.40 19.84
CA SER A 17 -18.66 74.73 18.71
C SER A 17 -17.71 74.42 17.55
N HIS A 18 -16.57 75.11 17.46
CA HIS A 18 -15.57 74.85 16.43
C HIS A 18 -14.80 73.54 16.69
N ASP A 19 -14.50 73.24 17.96
CA ASP A 19 -13.77 72.03 18.38
C ASP A 19 -14.66 70.79 18.28
N GLU A 20 -15.92 70.88 18.71
CA GLU A 20 -16.87 69.75 18.64
C GLU A 20 -17.14 69.30 17.20
N ASN A 21 -17.18 70.23 16.24
CA ASN A 21 -17.27 69.93 14.82
C ASN A 21 -16.02 69.21 14.29
N GLN A 22 -14.82 69.64 14.68
CA GLN A 22 -13.57 68.97 14.28
C GLN A 22 -13.52 67.53 14.83
N ILE A 23 -13.85 67.35 16.11
CA ILE A 23 -13.89 66.04 16.78
C ILE A 23 -15.03 65.15 16.20
N PHE A 24 -16.08 65.73 15.61
CA PHE A 24 -17.08 64.97 14.84
C PHE A 24 -16.51 64.50 13.50
N LEU A 25 -15.88 65.38 12.72
CA LEU A 25 -15.28 65.06 11.42
C LEU A 25 -14.18 64.00 11.53
N ASP A 26 -13.30 64.09 12.52
CA ASP A 26 -12.23 63.11 12.74
C ASP A 26 -12.78 61.73 13.13
N ARG A 27 -13.86 61.67 13.93
CA ARG A 27 -14.57 60.41 14.24
C ARG A 27 -15.29 59.84 13.02
N GLN A 28 -15.90 60.67 12.17
CA GLN A 28 -16.52 60.24 10.93
C GLN A 28 -15.49 59.69 9.92
N LYS A 29 -14.33 60.34 9.83
CA LYS A 29 -13.20 59.88 9.00
C LYS A 29 -12.66 58.54 9.50
N SER A 30 -12.37 58.43 10.80
CA SER A 30 -11.92 57.17 11.43
C SER A 30 -12.91 56.02 11.20
N TYR A 31 -14.21 56.26 11.37
CA TYR A 31 -15.24 55.24 11.09
C TYR A 31 -15.24 54.77 9.62
N ASN A 32 -15.06 55.68 8.66
CA ASN A 32 -15.01 55.35 7.24
C ASN A 32 -13.73 54.58 6.86
N GLU A 33 -12.59 54.93 7.45
CA GLU A 33 -11.33 54.19 7.29
C GLU A 33 -11.46 52.76 7.84
N ASP A 34 -12.04 52.63 9.04
CA ASP A 34 -12.26 51.36 9.73
C ASP A 34 -13.26 50.45 8.97
N ALA A 35 -14.29 51.04 8.36
CA ALA A 35 -15.21 50.35 7.46
C ALA A 35 -14.52 49.90 6.15
N SER A 36 -13.67 50.74 5.57
CA SER A 36 -12.90 50.43 4.36
C SER A 36 -11.91 49.28 4.58
N VAL A 37 -11.19 49.28 5.71
CA VAL A 37 -10.28 48.18 6.11
C VAL A 37 -11.06 46.86 6.26
N LYS A 38 -12.23 46.89 6.91
CA LYS A 38 -13.10 45.70 7.06
C LYS A 38 -13.60 45.21 5.70
N GLN A 39 -14.05 46.10 4.81
CA GLN A 39 -14.47 45.75 3.45
C GLN A 39 -13.32 45.15 2.64
N HIS A 40 -12.12 45.72 2.71
CA HIS A 40 -10.93 45.20 2.04
C HIS A 40 -10.56 43.80 2.57
N GLN A 41 -10.59 43.58 3.89
CA GLN A 41 -10.40 42.25 4.47
C GLN A 41 -11.46 41.23 4.03
N HIS A 42 -12.73 41.63 3.88
CA HIS A 42 -13.78 40.76 3.35
C HIS A 42 -13.56 40.40 1.88
N ILE A 43 -13.07 41.33 1.06
CA ILE A 43 -12.70 41.09 -0.34
C ILE A 43 -11.51 40.12 -0.42
N LEU A 44 -10.43 40.38 0.34
CA LEU A 44 -9.26 39.50 0.40
C LEU A 44 -9.63 38.09 0.86
N LYS A 45 -10.48 37.94 1.89
CA LYS A 45 -10.98 36.62 2.34
C LYS A 45 -11.76 35.89 1.24
N ARG A 46 -12.61 36.59 0.48
CA ARG A 46 -13.33 35.98 -0.67
C ARG A 46 -12.37 35.56 -1.78
N LEU A 47 -11.40 36.41 -2.14
CA LEU A 47 -10.38 36.10 -3.15
C LEU A 47 -9.51 34.91 -2.74
N MET A 48 -9.13 34.80 -1.46
CA MET A 48 -8.42 33.65 -0.92
C MET A 48 -9.25 32.36 -1.01
N ILE A 49 -10.53 32.39 -0.63
CA ILE A 49 -11.44 31.23 -0.72
C ILE A 49 -11.58 30.78 -2.19
N ILE A 50 -11.74 31.72 -3.13
CA ILE A 50 -11.81 31.41 -4.57
C ILE A 50 -10.48 30.80 -5.05
N LEU A 51 -9.34 31.39 -4.68
CA LEU A 51 -8.01 30.88 -5.07
C LEU A 51 -7.76 29.46 -4.54
N PHE A 52 -8.05 29.19 -3.26
CA PHE A 52 -7.92 27.85 -2.69
C PHE A 52 -8.92 26.86 -3.29
N GLY A 53 -10.14 27.29 -3.62
CA GLY A 53 -11.13 26.48 -4.33
C GLY A 53 -10.66 26.09 -5.75
N CYS A 54 -10.18 27.05 -6.53
CA CYS A 54 -9.61 26.80 -7.87
C CYS A 54 -8.35 25.93 -7.80
N LEU A 55 -7.47 26.17 -6.81
CA LEU A 55 -6.28 25.33 -6.59
C LEU A 55 -6.67 23.90 -6.24
N PHE A 56 -7.67 23.68 -5.38
CA PHE A 56 -8.17 22.35 -5.05
C PHE A 56 -8.80 21.65 -6.27
N LEU A 57 -9.62 22.36 -7.05
CA LEU A 57 -10.26 21.84 -8.27
C LEU A 57 -9.26 21.49 -9.38
N LEU A 58 -8.05 22.06 -9.39
CA LEU A 58 -6.97 21.69 -10.31
C LEU A 58 -6.05 20.61 -9.73
N ALA A 59 -5.65 20.75 -8.46
CA ALA A 59 -4.69 19.86 -7.81
C ALA A 59 -5.29 18.50 -7.43
N ALA A 60 -6.55 18.44 -6.98
CA ALA A 60 -7.16 17.18 -6.57
C ALA A 60 -7.35 16.19 -7.73
N PRO A 61 -7.89 16.57 -8.91
CA PRO A 61 -7.94 15.67 -10.06
C PRO A 61 -6.56 15.24 -10.57
N LEU A 62 -5.56 16.13 -10.53
CA LEU A 62 -4.18 15.81 -10.92
C LEU A 62 -3.52 14.85 -9.92
N ALA A 63 -3.73 15.04 -8.63
CA ALA A 63 -3.25 14.14 -7.56
C ALA A 63 -3.93 12.77 -7.64
N LEU A 64 -5.25 12.72 -7.90
CA LEU A 64 -5.99 11.49 -8.15
C LEU A 64 -5.48 10.77 -9.39
N TYR A 65 -5.29 11.48 -10.51
CA TYR A 65 -4.71 10.91 -11.73
C TYR A 65 -3.32 10.32 -11.46
N ALA A 66 -2.45 11.05 -10.76
CA ALA A 66 -1.13 10.54 -10.34
C ALA A 66 -1.23 9.34 -9.37
N SER A 67 -2.22 9.31 -8.47
CA SER A 67 -2.44 8.17 -7.56
C SER A 67 -3.00 6.93 -8.25
N TYR A 68 -3.73 7.08 -9.36
CA TYR A 68 -4.20 5.95 -10.18
C TYR A 68 -3.23 5.56 -11.30
N ALA A 69 -2.33 6.44 -11.72
CA ALA A 69 -1.32 6.14 -12.74
C ALA A 69 -0.47 4.91 -12.35
N LEU A 70 -0.47 3.92 -13.25
CA LEU A 70 0.34 2.70 -13.16
C LEU A 70 1.62 2.87 -13.98
N SER A 71 2.71 2.24 -13.56
CA SER A 71 3.92 2.19 -14.37
C SER A 71 3.72 1.32 -15.61
N SER A 72 4.32 1.71 -16.73
CA SER A 72 4.41 0.88 -17.94
C SER A 72 5.00 -0.49 -17.61
N ILE A 73 4.38 -1.56 -18.12
CA ILE A 73 4.75 -2.95 -17.82
C ILE A 73 6.24 -3.18 -18.09
N LYS A 74 7.01 -3.64 -17.10
CA LYS A 74 8.43 -3.94 -17.27
C LYS A 74 8.63 -5.01 -18.36
N PRO A 75 9.33 -4.71 -19.47
CA PRO A 75 9.35 -5.57 -20.64
C PRO A 75 10.10 -6.87 -20.41
N ARG A 76 9.77 -7.89 -21.22
CA ARG A 76 10.36 -9.24 -21.17
C ARG A 76 11.88 -9.25 -21.41
N THR A 77 12.36 -8.25 -22.17
CA THR A 77 13.75 -8.05 -22.62
C THR A 77 14.65 -7.29 -21.64
N ILE A 78 14.12 -6.78 -20.52
CA ILE A 78 14.92 -6.11 -19.48
C ILE A 78 16.00 -7.05 -18.90
N SER A 79 17.06 -6.51 -18.30
CA SER A 79 18.18 -7.27 -17.73
C SER A 79 17.73 -8.47 -16.89
N LEU A 80 18.50 -9.58 -16.94
CA LEU A 80 18.29 -10.74 -16.06
C LEU A 80 18.60 -10.44 -14.59
N HIS A 81 19.32 -9.35 -14.30
CA HIS A 81 19.54 -8.83 -12.95
C HIS A 81 18.35 -8.00 -12.42
N GLU A 82 17.31 -7.79 -13.22
CA GLU A 82 16.08 -7.09 -12.83
C GLU A 82 14.85 -8.00 -12.86
N PHE A 83 13.89 -7.68 -12.00
CA PHE A 83 12.54 -8.21 -12.09
C PHE A 83 11.85 -7.71 -13.39
N SER A 84 11.15 -8.62 -14.07
CA SER A 84 10.42 -8.34 -15.31
C SER A 84 8.99 -8.83 -15.18
N GLU A 85 8.06 -7.89 -15.22
CA GLU A 85 6.61 -8.16 -15.18
C GLU A 85 6.19 -8.96 -16.42
N GLY A 86 6.80 -8.70 -17.59
CA GLY A 86 6.61 -9.54 -18.78
C GLY A 86 7.02 -11.00 -18.55
N ARG A 87 8.19 -11.27 -17.96
CA ARG A 87 8.62 -12.64 -17.64
C ARG A 87 7.76 -13.30 -16.55
N ALA A 88 7.22 -12.53 -15.60
CA ALA A 88 6.28 -13.04 -14.61
C ALA A 88 4.91 -13.39 -15.25
N ARG A 89 4.44 -12.55 -16.19
CA ARG A 89 3.15 -12.74 -16.89
C ARG A 89 3.15 -13.95 -17.84
N ASP A 90 4.30 -14.38 -18.36
CA ASP A 90 4.46 -15.65 -19.13
C ASP A 90 3.92 -16.89 -18.37
N PHE A 91 3.88 -16.85 -17.02
CA PHE A 91 3.34 -17.95 -16.20
C PHE A 91 1.81 -17.95 -16.14
N TYR A 92 1.16 -16.78 -16.22
CA TYR A 92 -0.27 -16.63 -15.93
C TYR A 92 -1.19 -17.50 -16.81
N PRO A 93 -1.06 -17.53 -18.17
CA PRO A 93 -1.90 -18.40 -19.01
C PRO A 93 -1.75 -19.88 -18.66
N ASN A 94 -0.55 -20.30 -18.25
CA ASN A 94 -0.28 -21.68 -17.92
C ASN A 94 -0.91 -22.13 -16.58
N LEU A 95 -1.17 -21.18 -15.67
CA LEU A 95 -1.81 -21.40 -14.38
C LEU A 95 -3.35 -21.27 -14.45
N THR A 96 -3.88 -20.53 -15.42
CA THR A 96 -5.32 -20.27 -15.57
C THR A 96 -6.02 -21.14 -16.62
N GLN A 97 -5.29 -21.68 -17.61
CA GLN A 97 -5.83 -22.57 -18.67
C GLN A 97 -6.62 -23.79 -18.16
N TYR A 98 -6.41 -24.21 -16.91
CA TYR A 98 -7.08 -25.37 -16.31
C TYR A 98 -8.37 -25.03 -15.53
N GLY A 99 -8.73 -23.75 -15.40
CA GLY A 99 -9.92 -23.31 -14.65
C GLY A 99 -9.68 -23.10 -13.14
N PRO A 100 -10.74 -23.14 -12.32
CA PRO A 100 -10.65 -23.02 -10.85
C PRO A 100 -9.83 -24.16 -10.23
N ARG A 101 -8.99 -23.83 -9.25
CA ARG A 101 -8.02 -24.77 -8.65
C ARG A 101 -8.49 -25.27 -7.28
N ALA A 102 -9.76 -25.63 -7.18
CA ALA A 102 -10.30 -26.31 -5.99
C ALA A 102 -9.51 -27.60 -5.73
N SER A 103 -9.30 -27.94 -4.46
CA SER A 103 -8.43 -29.05 -4.07
C SER A 103 -8.88 -30.38 -4.67
N ASN A 104 -7.91 -31.21 -5.06
CA ASN A 104 -8.08 -32.55 -5.65
C ASN A 104 -8.79 -32.55 -7.02
N THR A 105 -8.98 -31.40 -7.65
CA THR A 105 -9.41 -31.32 -9.05
C THR A 105 -8.25 -31.62 -9.99
N TYR A 106 -8.60 -31.98 -11.24
CA TYR A 106 -7.63 -32.03 -12.34
C TYR A 106 -6.86 -30.71 -12.50
N ALA A 107 -7.52 -29.57 -12.30
CA ALA A 107 -6.91 -28.26 -12.42
C ALA A 107 -5.82 -28.00 -11.36
N ASP A 108 -6.09 -28.36 -10.11
CA ASP A 108 -5.14 -28.34 -9.00
C ASP A 108 -3.93 -29.24 -9.31
N TYR A 109 -4.14 -30.52 -9.62
CA TYR A 109 -3.05 -31.46 -9.98
C TYR A 109 -2.18 -30.94 -11.14
N ARG A 110 -2.79 -30.47 -12.23
CA ARG A 110 -2.04 -29.91 -13.38
C ARG A 110 -1.29 -28.63 -13.02
N THR A 111 -1.83 -27.80 -12.13
CA THR A 111 -1.16 -26.59 -11.63
C THR A 111 0.04 -26.96 -10.74
N ARG A 112 -0.11 -27.90 -9.80
CA ARG A 112 1.01 -28.42 -8.98
C ARG A 112 2.13 -28.98 -9.85
N ALA A 113 1.80 -29.84 -10.81
CA ALA A 113 2.77 -30.42 -11.74
C ALA A 113 3.51 -29.34 -12.57
N PHE A 114 2.79 -28.31 -13.03
CA PHE A 114 3.39 -27.17 -13.72
C PHE A 114 4.35 -26.39 -12.81
N LEU A 115 3.93 -26.01 -11.60
CA LEU A 115 4.77 -25.27 -10.63
C LEU A 115 6.05 -26.06 -10.30
N ILE A 116 5.92 -27.34 -9.98
CA ILE A 116 7.05 -28.25 -9.70
C ILE A 116 8.02 -28.28 -10.89
N SER A 117 7.53 -28.40 -12.14
CA SER A 117 8.38 -28.38 -13.34
C SER A 117 9.18 -27.08 -13.50
N LYS A 118 8.61 -25.92 -13.11
CA LYS A 118 9.29 -24.62 -13.17
C LYS A 118 10.32 -24.49 -12.06
N ILE A 119 10.01 -24.96 -10.85
CA ILE A 119 10.94 -24.97 -9.71
C ILE A 119 12.16 -25.84 -10.03
N TYR A 120 11.96 -27.04 -10.60
CA TYR A 120 13.08 -27.89 -11.05
C TYR A 120 13.90 -27.24 -12.17
N ARG A 121 13.27 -26.52 -13.10
CA ARG A 121 14.00 -25.74 -14.13
C ARG A 121 14.79 -24.57 -13.56
N ILE A 122 14.31 -23.91 -12.51
CA ILE A 122 15.07 -22.86 -11.80
C ILE A 122 16.26 -23.49 -11.07
N ARG A 123 16.05 -24.62 -10.38
CA ARG A 123 17.11 -25.40 -9.73
C ARG A 123 18.22 -25.84 -10.70
N SER A 124 17.88 -26.30 -11.91
CA SER A 124 18.90 -26.70 -12.91
C SER A 124 19.66 -25.52 -13.52
N MET A 125 19.19 -24.29 -13.33
CA MET A 125 19.87 -23.05 -13.71
C MET A 125 20.63 -22.39 -12.52
N ALA A 126 20.60 -22.98 -11.33
CA ALA A 126 21.28 -22.45 -10.15
C ALA A 126 22.81 -22.62 -10.22
N LYS A 127 23.55 -21.69 -9.62
CA LYS A 127 25.01 -21.80 -9.47
C LYS A 127 25.36 -22.88 -8.44
N LYS A 128 26.49 -23.58 -8.59
CA LYS A 128 26.98 -24.59 -7.61
C LYS A 128 27.17 -24.06 -6.17
N SER A 129 27.30 -22.75 -6.00
CA SER A 129 27.37 -22.06 -4.70
C SER A 129 25.99 -21.76 -4.07
N ILE A 130 24.90 -22.24 -4.69
CA ILE A 130 23.54 -22.10 -4.21
C ILE A 130 22.99 -23.50 -3.94
N GLN A 131 22.66 -23.76 -2.68
CA GLN A 131 21.91 -24.93 -2.25
C GLN A 131 20.42 -24.65 -2.47
N PHE A 132 19.74 -25.57 -3.15
CA PHE A 132 18.36 -25.40 -3.61
C PHE A 132 17.57 -26.67 -3.29
N GLU A 133 16.94 -26.66 -2.11
CA GLU A 133 16.14 -27.76 -1.57
C GLU A 133 14.67 -27.59 -1.95
N ILE A 134 14.01 -28.71 -2.24
CA ILE A 134 12.58 -28.77 -2.58
C ILE A 134 11.97 -29.84 -1.69
N ASN A 135 11.00 -29.47 -0.87
CA ASN A 135 10.24 -30.36 0.00
C ASN A 135 8.77 -30.33 -0.44
N LEU A 136 8.18 -31.52 -0.61
CA LEU A 136 6.76 -31.71 -0.92
C LEU A 136 6.09 -32.21 0.36
N GLN A 137 5.40 -31.31 1.06
CA GLN A 137 4.73 -31.65 2.30
C GLN A 137 3.31 -32.09 1.99
N ASN A 138 3.08 -33.42 2.02
CA ASN A 138 1.76 -34.00 1.96
C ASN A 138 1.05 -33.88 3.32
N PHE A 139 -0.25 -33.61 3.32
CA PHE A 139 -1.10 -33.56 4.51
C PHE A 139 -2.56 -33.82 4.15
N THR A 140 -3.43 -33.94 5.16
CA THR A 140 -4.88 -34.08 4.99
C THR A 140 -5.60 -33.15 5.97
N THR A 141 -6.88 -32.90 5.70
CA THR A 141 -7.80 -32.13 6.54
C THR A 141 -9.10 -32.91 6.72
N LYS A 142 -9.98 -32.48 7.63
CA LYS A 142 -11.25 -33.16 7.95
C LYS A 142 -12.14 -33.47 6.73
N ASN A 143 -12.04 -32.65 5.68
CA ASN A 143 -12.91 -32.72 4.50
C ASN A 143 -12.15 -32.94 3.18
N ILE A 144 -10.81 -32.95 3.20
CA ILE A 144 -9.97 -32.99 1.99
C ILE A 144 -8.70 -33.79 2.24
N GLU A 145 -8.54 -34.89 1.52
CA GLU A 145 -7.35 -35.75 1.50
C GLU A 145 -6.33 -35.25 0.45
N GLU A 146 -5.16 -35.89 0.30
CA GLU A 146 -4.15 -35.62 -0.75
C GLU A 146 -3.70 -34.16 -0.96
N LEU A 147 -3.78 -33.32 0.08
CA LEU A 147 -3.26 -31.95 0.02
C LEU A 147 -1.74 -31.94 0.03
N GLN A 148 -1.14 -31.03 -0.74
CA GLN A 148 0.32 -30.92 -0.85
C GLN A 148 0.76 -29.46 -0.90
N ASN A 149 1.58 -29.04 0.06
CA ASN A 149 2.35 -27.81 -0.03
C ASN A 149 3.65 -28.06 -0.81
N ILE A 150 4.12 -27.06 -1.55
CA ILE A 150 5.46 -27.07 -2.17
C ILE A 150 6.32 -26.05 -1.42
N ALA A 151 7.31 -26.52 -0.66
CA ALA A 151 8.26 -25.67 0.05
C ALA A 151 9.62 -25.71 -0.67
N VAL A 152 10.23 -24.56 -0.90
CA VAL A 152 11.51 -24.41 -1.60
C VAL A 152 12.46 -23.59 -0.74
N CYS A 153 13.57 -24.18 -0.29
CA CYS A 153 14.61 -23.45 0.45
C CYS A 153 15.81 -23.18 -0.48
N ILE A 154 16.23 -21.91 -0.53
CA ILE A 154 17.36 -21.44 -1.31
C ILE A 154 18.35 -20.80 -0.34
N SER A 155 19.58 -21.32 -0.28
CA SER A 155 20.65 -20.84 0.60
C SER A 155 21.98 -20.80 -0.14
N ASN A 156 22.97 -20.10 0.43
CA ASN A 156 24.35 -20.23 -0.01
C ASN A 156 24.91 -21.58 0.48
N SER A 157 25.61 -22.34 -0.37
CA SER A 157 26.22 -23.64 0.02
C SER A 157 27.25 -23.50 1.16
N ASN A 158 27.78 -22.29 1.39
CA ASN A 158 28.69 -21.96 2.49
C ASN A 158 27.95 -21.40 3.73
N SER A 159 26.62 -21.41 3.75
CA SER A 159 25.82 -20.86 4.85
C SER A 159 25.88 -21.78 6.07
N LEU A 160 26.10 -21.21 7.25
CA LEU A 160 26.07 -21.98 8.50
C LEU A 160 24.65 -22.48 8.78
N LYS A 161 24.51 -23.70 9.30
CA LYS A 161 23.24 -24.18 9.87
C LYS A 161 22.77 -23.21 10.95
N ASN A 162 21.46 -22.99 11.06
CA ASN A 162 20.81 -21.99 11.93
C ASN A 162 20.99 -20.52 11.49
N THR A 163 21.40 -20.26 10.24
CA THR A 163 21.32 -18.91 9.65
C THR A 163 19.85 -18.50 9.40
N PRO A 164 19.48 -17.24 9.69
CA PRO A 164 18.09 -16.81 9.61
C PRO A 164 17.55 -16.82 8.18
N CYS A 165 16.30 -17.24 8.06
CA CYS A 165 15.58 -17.35 6.80
C CYS A 165 14.48 -16.29 6.69
N LEU A 166 14.32 -15.73 5.49
CA LEU A 166 13.14 -14.98 5.09
C LEU A 166 12.21 -15.93 4.33
N MET A 167 10.99 -16.11 4.84
CA MET A 167 9.93 -16.76 4.07
C MET A 167 9.41 -15.76 3.04
N LEU A 168 9.93 -15.82 1.81
CA LEU A 168 9.45 -14.98 0.72
C LEU A 168 8.13 -15.54 0.19
N ILE A 169 7.14 -14.66 0.16
CA ILE A 169 6.51 -14.31 -1.11
C ILE A 169 7.02 -12.93 -1.62
N ALA A 170 8.23 -12.52 -1.16
CA ALA A 170 9.04 -11.31 -1.45
C ALA A 170 8.75 -10.08 -0.56
N HIS A 171 9.72 -9.33 0.00
CA HIS A 171 11.19 -9.18 -0.15
C HIS A 171 11.73 -8.55 1.18
N TYR A 172 12.98 -8.58 1.69
CA TYR A 172 14.34 -8.97 1.26
C TYR A 172 15.31 -9.17 2.48
N ASN A 173 16.61 -9.42 2.23
CA ASN A 173 17.76 -9.42 3.17
C ASN A 173 17.80 -10.50 4.28
N SER A 174 17.80 -11.77 3.89
CA SER A 174 18.24 -12.90 4.73
C SER A 174 19.15 -13.83 3.93
N VAL A 175 20.01 -14.60 4.61
CA VAL A 175 21.01 -15.47 3.94
C VAL A 175 20.33 -16.66 3.26
N ASN A 176 19.20 -17.10 3.82
CA ASN A 176 18.35 -18.17 3.30
C ASN A 176 16.97 -17.60 2.94
N LEU A 177 16.32 -18.24 1.97
CA LEU A 177 15.01 -17.91 1.42
C LEU A 177 14.13 -19.17 1.40
N ILE A 178 12.97 -19.14 2.05
CA ILE A 178 11.91 -20.17 1.89
C ILE A 178 10.79 -19.58 1.06
N ALA A 179 10.46 -20.20 -0.07
CA ALA A 179 9.22 -19.93 -0.80
C ALA A 179 8.26 -21.09 -0.53
N LEU A 180 7.04 -20.79 -0.07
CA LEU A 180 6.00 -21.77 0.20
C LEU A 180 4.81 -21.52 -0.73
N PHE A 181 4.39 -22.54 -1.46
CA PHE A 181 3.13 -22.58 -2.17
C PHE A 181 2.18 -23.45 -1.36
N THR A 182 1.20 -22.82 -0.71
CA THR A 182 0.21 -23.47 0.16
C THR A 182 -0.95 -24.05 -0.64
N SER A 183 -1.47 -25.20 -0.20
CA SER A 183 -2.76 -25.72 -0.66
C SER A 183 -3.87 -25.41 0.37
N ALA A 184 -5.14 -25.55 -0.03
CA ALA A 184 -6.32 -25.39 0.83
C ALA A 184 -6.39 -24.05 1.62
N GLU A 185 -6.00 -22.95 0.98
CA GLU A 185 -6.12 -21.58 1.53
C GLU A 185 -7.59 -21.13 1.61
N GLU A 186 -8.32 -21.23 0.49
CA GLU A 186 -9.74 -20.92 0.33
C GLU A 186 -10.67 -21.65 1.32
N THR A 187 -10.20 -22.75 1.91
CA THR A 187 -10.96 -23.59 2.86
C THR A 187 -10.50 -23.45 4.31
N GLY A 188 -9.78 -22.38 4.65
CA GLY A 188 -9.38 -22.05 6.03
C GLY A 188 -7.87 -22.04 6.32
N LEU A 189 -7.04 -21.64 5.35
CA LEU A 189 -5.57 -21.52 5.50
C LEU A 189 -4.84 -22.84 5.85
N ASN A 190 -5.47 -23.99 5.62
CA ASN A 190 -5.03 -25.30 6.13
C ASN A 190 -3.59 -25.66 5.73
N GLY A 191 -3.13 -25.28 4.54
CA GLY A 191 -1.74 -25.50 4.12
C GLY A 191 -0.72 -24.69 4.92
N ALA A 192 -1.04 -23.45 5.27
CA ALA A 192 -0.19 -22.62 6.13
C ALA A 192 -0.15 -23.19 7.56
N GLU A 193 -1.29 -23.62 8.09
CA GLU A 193 -1.37 -24.30 9.39
C GLU A 193 -0.56 -25.61 9.39
N ALA A 194 -0.77 -26.49 8.39
CA ALA A 194 -0.04 -27.75 8.28
C ALA A 194 1.48 -27.55 8.21
N PHE A 195 1.95 -26.48 7.56
CA PHE A 195 3.37 -26.10 7.54
C PHE A 195 3.86 -25.64 8.93
N ILE A 196 3.13 -24.74 9.60
CA ILE A 196 3.51 -24.21 10.93
C ILE A 196 3.38 -25.26 12.05
N ILE A 197 2.50 -26.25 11.93
CA ILE A 197 2.46 -27.37 12.87
C ILE A 197 3.62 -28.33 12.62
N ASN A 198 3.82 -28.79 11.39
CA ASN A 198 4.64 -29.99 11.13
C ASN A 198 6.02 -29.76 10.50
N HIS A 199 6.26 -28.63 9.80
CA HIS A 199 7.46 -28.50 8.96
C HIS A 199 8.67 -27.99 9.75
N PRO A 200 9.85 -28.64 9.70
CA PRO A 200 11.00 -28.27 10.54
C PRO A 200 11.56 -26.87 10.25
N TRP A 201 11.58 -26.44 8.98
CA TRP A 201 12.06 -25.11 8.57
C TRP A 201 11.28 -23.94 9.20
N LYS A 202 10.13 -24.17 9.85
CA LYS A 202 9.38 -23.11 10.54
C LYS A 202 10.23 -22.39 11.61
N ASN A 203 11.18 -23.09 12.20
CA ASN A 203 12.04 -22.58 13.27
C ASN A 203 13.09 -21.58 12.76
N ASP A 204 13.42 -21.62 11.45
CA ASP A 204 14.41 -20.74 10.82
C ASP A 204 13.80 -19.41 10.34
N ILE A 205 12.46 -19.31 10.30
CA ILE A 205 11.72 -18.16 9.77
C ILE A 205 11.72 -17.02 10.79
N ARG A 206 12.43 -15.92 10.47
CA ARG A 206 12.38 -14.69 11.29
C ARG A 206 11.36 -13.67 10.81
N ARG A 207 11.01 -13.72 9.53
CA ARG A 207 10.04 -12.84 8.88
C ARG A 207 9.37 -13.62 7.74
N PHE A 208 8.12 -13.31 7.47
CA PHE A 208 7.40 -13.79 6.29
C PHE A 208 6.66 -12.61 5.65
N ILE A 209 6.38 -12.72 4.35
CA ILE A 209 5.47 -11.83 3.62
C ILE A 209 4.56 -12.72 2.79
N ASN A 210 3.24 -12.54 2.92
CA ASN A 210 2.25 -13.19 2.07
C ASN A 210 1.97 -12.31 0.84
N ILE A 211 1.76 -12.91 -0.33
CA ILE A 211 1.13 -12.23 -1.48
C ILE A 211 -0.03 -13.10 -1.96
N ASP A 212 -1.23 -12.58 -1.77
CA ASP A 212 -2.46 -13.02 -2.41
C ASP A 212 -2.73 -12.12 -3.64
N SER A 213 -3.41 -12.66 -4.65
CA SER A 213 -4.09 -11.94 -5.74
C SER A 213 -3.26 -10.95 -6.58
N GLY A 214 -1.92 -10.99 -6.49
CA GLY A 214 -0.97 -10.11 -7.19
C GLY A 214 -0.89 -10.26 -8.72
N GLY A 215 -1.93 -10.77 -9.38
CA GLY A 215 -2.03 -10.92 -10.84
C GLY A 215 -2.86 -9.84 -11.55
N GLY A 216 -3.59 -8.99 -10.82
CA GLY A 216 -4.41 -7.92 -11.39
C GLY A 216 -3.60 -6.81 -12.07
N ASN A 217 -4.27 -6.00 -12.90
CA ASN A 217 -3.70 -4.76 -13.46
C ASN A 217 -3.86 -3.58 -12.47
N GLU A 218 -3.71 -3.84 -11.17
CA GLU A 218 -3.97 -2.89 -10.08
C GLU A 218 -2.73 -2.71 -9.20
N LYS A 219 -2.76 -1.71 -8.31
CA LYS A 219 -1.67 -1.50 -7.35
C LYS A 219 -1.79 -2.52 -6.23
N ALA A 220 -0.78 -3.38 -6.06
CA ALA A 220 -0.68 -4.27 -4.90
C ALA A 220 -0.90 -3.46 -3.61
N ILE A 221 -1.78 -3.95 -2.73
CA ILE A 221 -2.16 -3.27 -1.49
C ILE A 221 -1.47 -3.99 -0.33
N LEU A 222 -0.74 -3.24 0.49
CA LEU A 222 -0.27 -3.74 1.78
C LEU A 222 -1.46 -3.91 2.73
N TYR A 223 -2.05 -5.12 2.76
CA TYR A 223 -3.28 -5.41 3.50
C TYR A 223 -3.15 -5.32 5.03
N ARG A 224 -2.13 -5.96 5.62
CA ARG A 224 -1.95 -6.09 7.08
C ARG A 224 -0.48 -6.19 7.45
N VAL A 225 -0.05 -5.43 8.46
CA VAL A 225 1.31 -5.48 9.04
C VAL A 225 1.24 -5.33 10.55
N LYS A 226 1.74 -6.33 11.30
CA LYS A 226 1.75 -6.27 12.78
C LYS A 226 2.89 -5.40 13.35
N PRO A 227 4.17 -5.52 12.92
CA PRO A 227 5.26 -4.74 13.53
C PRO A 227 5.44 -3.37 12.83
N PRO A 228 5.30 -2.22 13.51
CA PRO A 228 5.39 -0.88 12.89
C PRO A 228 6.72 -0.59 12.18
N GLN A 229 7.79 -1.31 12.54
CA GLN A 229 9.08 -1.24 11.85
C GLN A 229 8.99 -1.66 10.37
N PHE A 230 8.14 -2.63 10.02
CA PHE A 230 7.98 -3.08 8.63
C PHE A 230 7.25 -2.04 7.78
N VAL A 231 6.40 -1.17 8.36
CA VAL A 231 5.81 -0.03 7.66
C VAL A 231 6.89 0.99 7.26
N ARG A 232 7.88 1.21 8.14
CA ARG A 232 9.05 2.07 7.84
C ARG A 232 10.01 1.44 6.83
N GLU A 233 10.20 0.13 6.86
CA GLU A 233 10.98 -0.58 5.83
C GLU A 233 10.25 -0.58 4.47
N TYR A 234 8.93 -0.77 4.48
CA TYR A 234 8.09 -0.76 3.27
C TYR A 234 8.01 0.64 2.64
N SER A 235 8.03 1.73 3.42
CA SER A 235 8.04 3.08 2.85
C SER A 235 9.28 3.40 2.01
N GLN A 236 10.35 2.57 2.10
CA GLN A 236 11.57 2.69 1.30
C GLN A 236 11.54 1.87 0.00
N VAL A 237 10.48 1.10 -0.29
CA VAL A 237 10.37 0.41 -1.59
C VAL A 237 10.09 1.43 -2.71
N PRO A 238 10.43 1.15 -3.99
CA PRO A 238 10.34 2.15 -5.06
C PRO A 238 8.94 2.74 -5.32
N ARG A 239 7.87 2.07 -4.89
CA ARG A 239 6.47 2.52 -4.96
C ARG A 239 5.66 1.91 -3.80
N PRO A 240 5.64 2.51 -2.60
CA PRO A 240 4.84 2.01 -1.49
C PRO A 240 3.35 2.30 -1.73
N HIS A 241 2.48 1.32 -1.47
CA HIS A 241 1.03 1.48 -1.57
C HIS A 241 0.32 0.70 -0.44
N ALA A 242 -0.22 1.45 0.50
CA ALA A 242 -0.86 0.94 1.71
C ALA A 242 -2.07 1.81 2.08
N ASN A 243 -3.09 1.20 2.68
CA ASN A 243 -4.20 1.91 3.32
C ASN A 243 -4.59 1.16 4.60
N VAL A 244 -5.25 1.85 5.55
CA VAL A 244 -5.78 1.23 6.78
C VAL A 244 -7.13 0.56 6.56
N ILE A 245 -7.85 0.94 5.50
CA ILE A 245 -9.22 0.51 5.18
C ILE A 245 -9.31 -1.02 5.08
N GLY A 246 -8.30 -1.68 4.50
CA GLY A 246 -8.24 -3.14 4.44
C GLY A 246 -8.21 -3.81 5.82
N ASP A 247 -7.42 -3.26 6.75
CA ASP A 247 -7.26 -3.80 8.11
C ASP A 247 -8.45 -3.44 9.01
N GLU A 248 -9.09 -2.29 8.79
CA GLU A 248 -10.24 -1.80 9.55
C GLU A 248 -11.59 -2.45 9.16
N ILE A 249 -11.77 -2.84 7.88
CA ILE A 249 -13.01 -3.46 7.40
C ILE A 249 -12.99 -5.00 7.54
N LEU A 250 -11.80 -5.62 7.54
CA LEU A 250 -11.58 -7.07 7.56
C LEU A 250 -10.72 -7.51 8.77
N GLY A 251 -10.87 -6.76 9.88
CA GLY A 251 -10.16 -6.87 11.16
C GLY A 251 -10.55 -8.07 12.01
#